data_AF-A0A377CX93-F1
#
_entry.id   AF-A0A377CX93-F1
#
_cell.length_a   1.000
_cell.length_b   1.000
_cell.length_c   1.000
_cell.angle_alpha   90.00
_cell.angle_beta   90.00
_cell.angle_gamma   90.00
#
_symmetry.space_group_name_H-M   'P 1'
#
loop_
_entity.id
_entity.type
_entity.pdbx_description
1 polymer ?
#
loop_
_entity_poly.entity_id
_entity_poly.type
_entity_poly.pdbx_seq_one_letter_code
_entity_poly.pdbx_strand_id
1 'polypeptide(L)'
;MKAQKFQGQYTGTDYVKILTESGGLPADMIAGGNKAKNAWGGAVTIKVSSDKYSYVIESSNVPKKNCIDLVTSLRSSSMFTKINGNVTNKVDPSTVCNADKTTIKLETNS
;
A
#
# COMPACT_ATOMS: atom_id res chain seq x y z
N MET A 1 0.05 11.45 3.36
CA MET A 1 0.42 10.90 4.69
C MET A 1 1.52 11.67 5.43
N LYS A 2 2.34 12.53 4.80
CA LYS A 2 3.33 13.35 5.54
C LYS A 2 2.72 14.22 6.65
N ALA A 3 1.50 14.73 6.45
CA ALA A 3 0.76 15.50 7.45
C ALA A 3 0.28 14.67 8.67
N GLN A 4 0.43 13.35 8.64
CA GLN A 4 0.05 12.42 9.71
C GLN A 4 1.26 11.98 10.56
N LYS A 5 2.42 12.60 10.37
CA LYS A 5 3.62 12.38 11.17
C LYS A 5 3.73 13.46 12.26
N PHE A 6 3.96 13.07 13.51
CA PHE A 6 4.39 13.97 14.59
C PHE A 6 5.87 13.69 14.89
N GLN A 7 6.72 14.72 14.81
CA GLN A 7 8.18 14.57 14.92
C GLN A 7 8.76 13.45 14.02
N GLY A 8 8.20 13.28 12.82
CA GLY A 8 8.63 12.25 11.86
C GLY A 8 8.03 10.86 12.06
N GLN A 9 7.27 10.63 13.15
CA GLN A 9 6.67 9.34 13.48
C GLN A 9 5.17 9.31 13.21
N TYR A 10 4.70 8.17 12.74
CA TYR A 10 3.28 7.83 12.60
C TYR A 10 2.69 7.43 13.97
N THR A 11 1.70 8.18 14.46
CA THR A 11 1.15 8.03 15.84
C THR A 11 -0.26 7.45 15.92
N GLY A 12 -1.01 7.47 14.83
CA GLY A 12 -2.33 6.85 14.72
C GLY A 12 -2.28 5.32 14.72
N THR A 13 -3.43 4.70 14.98
CA THR A 13 -3.61 3.24 15.04
C THR A 13 -4.43 2.69 13.87
N ASP A 14 -5.40 3.45 13.36
CA ASP A 14 -6.24 3.10 12.21
C ASP A 14 -6.11 4.15 11.11
N TYR A 15 -5.17 3.91 10.18
CA TYR A 15 -4.88 4.84 9.10
C TYR A 15 -5.94 4.84 8.01
N VAL A 16 -6.72 3.77 7.86
CA VAL A 16 -7.83 3.77 6.90
C VAL A 16 -8.93 4.70 7.39
N LYS A 17 -9.27 4.65 8.68
CA LYS A 17 -10.19 5.60 9.31
C LYS A 17 -9.68 7.03 9.19
N ILE A 18 -8.45 7.29 9.61
CA ILE A 18 -7.85 8.64 9.57
C ILE A 18 -7.87 9.23 8.16
N LEU A 19 -7.49 8.45 7.15
CA LEU A 19 -7.49 8.91 5.75
C LEU A 19 -8.91 9.11 5.21
N THR A 20 -9.87 8.30 5.66
CA THR A 20 -11.28 8.48 5.30
C THR A 20 -11.83 9.78 5.87
N GLU A 21 -11.63 10.04 7.17
CA GLU A 21 -12.13 11.22 7.86
C GLU A 21 -11.44 12.52 7.40
N SER A 22 -10.18 12.44 6.98
CA SER A 22 -9.43 13.59 6.42
C SER A 22 -9.62 13.79 4.91
N GLY A 23 -10.40 12.94 4.23
CA GLY A 23 -10.59 13.00 2.77
C GLY A 23 -9.35 12.62 1.95
N GLY A 24 -8.35 11.98 2.56
CA GLY A 24 -7.14 11.50 1.90
C GLY A 24 -7.32 10.17 1.14
N LEU A 25 -8.39 9.43 1.42
CA LEU A 25 -8.76 8.23 0.66
C LEU A 25 -9.85 8.58 -0.38
N PRO A 26 -9.66 8.26 -1.67
CA PRO A 26 -10.72 8.38 -2.68
C PRO A 26 -12.00 7.63 -2.28
N ALA A 27 -13.17 8.22 -2.60
CA ALA A 27 -14.46 7.69 -2.15
C ALA A 27 -14.76 6.27 -2.66
N ASP A 28 -14.30 5.95 -3.87
CA ASP A 28 -14.41 4.62 -4.50
C ASP A 28 -13.58 3.55 -3.78
N MET A 29 -12.54 3.95 -3.04
CA MET A 29 -11.76 3.06 -2.19
C MET A 29 -12.40 2.80 -0.82
N ILE A 30 -13.45 3.53 -0.42
CA ILE A 30 -14.10 3.33 0.89
C ILE A 30 -15.04 2.12 0.80
N ALA A 31 -14.83 1.12 1.65
CA ALA A 31 -15.67 -0.07 1.76
C ALA A 31 -16.65 -0.03 2.95
N GLY A 32 -16.66 1.07 3.71
CA GLY A 32 -17.45 1.25 4.93
C GLY A 32 -16.81 0.60 6.16
N GLY A 33 -17.24 1.02 7.36
CA GLY A 33 -16.77 0.44 8.63
C GLY A 33 -15.25 0.46 8.81
N ASN A 34 -14.60 1.58 8.46
CA ASN A 34 -13.13 1.77 8.47
C ASN A 34 -12.34 0.79 7.58
N LYS A 35 -12.95 0.28 6.52
CA LYS A 35 -12.28 -0.60 5.54
C LYS A 35 -12.08 0.12 4.23
N ALA A 36 -10.96 -0.19 3.58
CA ALA A 36 -10.65 0.25 2.23
C ALA A 36 -10.61 -0.94 1.28
N LYS A 37 -10.89 -0.67 0.00
CA LYS A 37 -10.82 -1.62 -1.10
C LYS A 37 -10.03 -1.04 -2.27
N ASN A 38 -9.47 -1.92 -3.09
CA ASN A 38 -8.90 -1.57 -4.38
C ASN A 38 -9.95 -1.69 -5.49
N ALA A 39 -9.55 -1.34 -6.72
CA ALA A 39 -10.40 -1.39 -7.91
C ALA A 39 -10.96 -2.79 -8.24
N TRP A 40 -10.41 -3.85 -7.66
CA TRP A 40 -10.81 -5.24 -7.89
C TRP A 40 -11.60 -5.85 -6.72
N GLY A 41 -12.03 -5.01 -5.76
CA GLY A 41 -12.78 -5.45 -4.59
C GLY A 41 -11.94 -6.16 -3.51
N GLY A 42 -10.61 -6.20 -3.68
CA GLY A 42 -9.70 -6.68 -2.65
C GLY A 42 -9.54 -5.66 -1.52
N ALA A 43 -9.40 -6.14 -0.30
CA ALA A 43 -9.13 -5.30 0.86
C ALA A 43 -7.78 -4.57 0.72
N VAL A 44 -7.76 -3.31 1.16
CA VAL A 44 -6.57 -2.48 1.31
C VAL A 44 -6.36 -2.21 2.80
N THR A 45 -5.18 -2.51 3.31
CA THR A 45 -4.80 -2.19 4.70
C THR A 45 -3.54 -1.33 4.72
N ILE A 46 -3.43 -0.49 5.74
CA ILE A 46 -2.27 0.37 5.95
C ILE A 46 -1.77 0.11 7.37
N LYS A 47 -0.54 -0.38 7.48
CA LYS A 47 0.09 -0.70 8.75
C LYS A 47 1.38 0.08 8.89
N VAL A 48 1.55 0.72 10.02
CA VAL A 48 2.80 1.40 10.36
C VAL A 48 3.82 0.36 10.80
N SER A 49 5.09 0.57 10.45
CA SER A 49 6.20 -0.24 10.93
C SER A 49 6.35 -0.15 12.45
N SER A 50 7.03 -1.12 13.06
CA SER A 50 7.27 -1.11 14.52
C SER A 50 8.06 0.12 14.99
N ASP A 51 8.98 0.64 14.17
CA ASP A 51 9.76 1.85 14.44
C ASP A 51 8.98 3.16 14.22
N LYS A 52 7.76 3.07 13.67
CA LYS A 52 6.84 4.19 13.37
C LYS A 52 7.30 5.18 12.32
N TYR A 53 8.39 4.91 11.59
CA TYR A 53 8.89 5.84 10.59
C TYR A 53 8.40 5.53 9.18
N SER A 54 8.06 4.26 8.90
CA SER A 54 7.52 3.83 7.62
C SER A 54 6.12 3.22 7.77
N TYR A 55 5.50 2.93 6.63
CA TYR A 55 4.25 2.18 6.58
C TYR A 55 4.26 1.21 5.41
N VAL A 56 3.44 0.19 5.54
CA VAL A 56 3.17 -0.83 4.54
C VAL A 56 1.72 -0.71 4.12
N ILE A 57 1.48 -0.53 2.82
CA ILE A 57 0.17 -0.71 2.21
C ILE A 57 0.10 -2.14 1.70
N GLU A 58 -0.92 -2.88 2.13
CA GLU A 58 -1.22 -4.21 1.59
C GLU A 58 -2.51 -4.14 0.77
N SER A 59 -2.43 -4.51 -0.50
CA SER A 59 -3.56 -4.59 -1.43
C SER A 59 -3.76 -6.03 -1.88
N SER A 60 -4.87 -6.63 -1.47
CA SER A 60 -5.19 -8.04 -1.72
C SER A 60 -5.94 -8.25 -3.05
N ASN A 61 -5.99 -9.50 -3.53
CA ASN A 61 -6.79 -9.91 -4.70
C ASN A 61 -6.53 -9.12 -5.99
N VAL A 62 -5.30 -8.65 -6.22
CA VAL A 62 -4.94 -7.94 -7.45
C VAL A 62 -4.78 -8.94 -8.59
N PRO A 63 -5.54 -8.86 -9.69
CA PRO A 63 -5.42 -9.77 -10.82
C PRO A 63 -4.02 -9.74 -11.44
N LYS A 64 -3.54 -10.89 -11.92
CA LYS A 64 -2.16 -11.08 -12.43
C LYS A 64 -1.69 -9.98 -13.38
N LYS A 65 -2.47 -9.66 -14.42
CA LYS A 65 -2.14 -8.62 -15.40
C LYS A 65 -1.93 -7.26 -14.72
N ASN A 66 -2.89 -6.85 -13.90
CA ASN A 66 -2.83 -5.59 -13.16
C ASN A 66 -1.71 -5.57 -12.12
N CYS A 67 -1.40 -6.70 -11.51
CA CYS A 67 -0.27 -6.84 -10.60
C CYS A 67 1.04 -6.55 -11.34
N ILE A 68 1.25 -7.16 -12.51
CA ILE A 68 2.45 -6.93 -13.33
C ILE A 68 2.56 -5.45 -13.72
N ASP A 69 1.45 -4.85 -14.19
CA ASP A 69 1.41 -3.44 -14.59
C ASP A 69 1.74 -2.52 -13.40
N LEU A 70 1.14 -2.77 -12.23
CA LEU A 70 1.40 -2.02 -11.00
C LEU A 70 2.85 -2.14 -10.56
N VAL A 71 3.40 -3.35 -10.44
CA VAL A 71 4.79 -3.54 -10.00
C VAL A 71 5.77 -2.90 -10.99
N THR A 72 5.49 -3.00 -12.29
CA THR A 72 6.29 -2.37 -13.34
C THR A 72 6.29 -0.85 -13.25
N SER A 73 5.15 -0.24 -12.89
CA SER A 73 5.05 1.21 -12.68
C SER A 73 5.72 1.66 -11.38
N LEU A 74 5.52 0.90 -10.29
CA LEU A 74 5.96 1.27 -8.96
C LEU A 74 7.45 1.04 -8.71
N ARG A 75 8.14 0.22 -9.52
CA ARG A 75 9.60 0.01 -9.42
C ARG A 75 10.42 1.29 -9.61
N SER A 76 9.87 2.28 -10.33
CA SER A 76 10.47 3.61 -10.53
C SER A 76 9.92 4.67 -9.59
N SER A 77 8.98 4.32 -8.71
CA SER A 77 8.39 5.27 -7.77
C SER A 77 9.40 5.64 -6.69
N SER A 78 9.57 6.94 -6.44
CA SER A 78 10.35 7.44 -5.31
C SER A 78 9.60 7.37 -3.97
N MET A 79 8.32 7.01 -4.00
CA MET A 79 7.47 6.93 -2.80
C MET A 79 7.67 5.61 -2.04
N PHE A 80 7.92 4.52 -2.77
CA PHE A 80 8.08 3.19 -2.20
C PHE A 80 9.53 2.74 -2.30
N THR A 81 10.01 2.09 -1.26
CA THR A 81 11.38 1.54 -1.20
C THR A 81 11.39 0.04 -1.37
N LYS A 82 10.28 -0.64 -1.02
CA LYS A 82 10.14 -2.08 -1.22
C LYS A 82 8.78 -2.50 -1.77
N ILE A 83 8.79 -3.55 -2.58
CA ILE A 83 7.62 -4.28 -3.06
C ILE A 83 7.77 -5.74 -2.63
N ASN A 84 6.80 -6.26 -1.87
CA ASN A 84 6.83 -7.60 -1.27
C ASN A 84 8.17 -7.91 -0.57
N GLY A 85 8.75 -6.92 0.13
CA GLY A 85 10.00 -7.04 0.87
C GLY A 85 11.28 -6.88 0.04
N ASN A 86 11.18 -6.77 -1.29
CA ASN A 86 12.33 -6.56 -2.17
C ASN A 86 12.48 -5.09 -2.54
N VAL A 87 13.71 -4.59 -2.71
CA VAL A 87 13.97 -3.21 -3.15
C VAL A 87 13.30 -2.96 -4.50
N THR A 88 12.56 -1.85 -4.63
CA THR A 88 11.71 -1.53 -5.79
C THR A 88 12.40 -1.75 -7.14
N ASN A 89 13.61 -1.23 -7.32
CA ASN A 89 14.35 -1.31 -8.59
C ASN A 89 14.96 -2.69 -8.90
N LYS A 90 14.89 -3.65 -7.97
CA LYS A 90 15.37 -5.03 -8.16
C LYS A 90 14.25 -6.05 -8.30
N VAL A 91 12.99 -5.61 -8.21
CA VAL A 91 11.83 -6.49 -8.27
C VAL A 91 11.56 -6.89 -9.72
N ASP A 92 11.51 -8.19 -9.99
CA ASP A 92 10.93 -8.74 -11.21
C ASP A 92 9.40 -8.89 -11.03
N PRO A 93 8.57 -8.17 -11.80
CA PRO A 93 7.11 -8.27 -11.73
C PRO A 93 6.57 -9.69 -11.86
N SER A 94 7.19 -10.53 -12.69
CA SER A 94 6.73 -11.89 -12.95
C SER A 94 6.88 -12.82 -11.74
N THR A 95 7.89 -12.56 -10.89
CA THR A 95 8.14 -13.32 -9.67
C THR A 95 7.18 -12.95 -8.55
N VAL A 96 6.84 -11.66 -8.42
CA VAL A 96 5.86 -11.16 -7.44
C VAL A 96 4.43 -11.52 -7.86
N CYS A 97 4.13 -11.42 -9.15
CA CYS A 97 2.79 -11.62 -9.71
C CYS A 97 2.65 -12.99 -10.38
N ASN A 98 3.03 -14.06 -9.67
CA ASN A 98 3.06 -15.42 -10.23
C ASN A 98 1.69 -16.11 -10.22
N ALA A 99 0.78 -15.73 -9.31
CA ALA A 99 -0.58 -16.27 -9.19
C ALA A 99 -1.63 -15.47 -9.98
N ASP A 100 -2.82 -16.05 -10.19
CA ASP A 100 -3.96 -15.38 -10.84
C ASP A 100 -4.43 -14.12 -10.10
N LYS A 101 -4.33 -14.16 -8.76
CA LYS A 101 -4.55 -13.04 -7.86
C LYS A 101 -3.41 -12.98 -6.85
N THR A 102 -2.85 -11.80 -6.67
CA THR A 102 -1.72 -11.57 -5.78
C THR A 102 -2.06 -10.52 -4.73
N THR A 103 -1.56 -10.72 -3.51
CA THR A 103 -1.50 -9.66 -2.50
C THR A 103 -0.17 -8.94 -2.62
N ILE A 104 -0.23 -7.63 -2.87
CA ILE A 104 0.94 -6.76 -3.02
C ILE A 104 1.13 -5.98 -1.73
N LYS A 105 2.37 -5.93 -1.24
CA LYS A 105 2.82 -5.13 -0.11
C LYS A 105 3.78 -4.06 -0.60
N LEU A 106 3.45 -2.80 -0.34
CA LEU A 106 4.24 -1.63 -0.71
C LEU A 106 4.73 -0.95 0.57
N GLU A 107 6.05 -0.86 0.74
CA GLU A 107 6.68 -0.23 1.90
C GLU A 107 7.30 1.11 1.50
N THR A 108 7.11 2.14 2.33
CA THR A 108 7.78 3.43 2.12
C THR A 108 9.12 3.50 2.82
N ASN A 109 9.86 4.58 2.55
CA ASN A 109 10.99 4.92 3.39
C ASN A 109 10.53 5.25 4.82
N SER A 110 11.43 4.99 5.77
CA SER A 110 11.41 5.55 7.11
C SER A 110 11.67 7.06 7.05
#